data_AF-A0A8S3S4I6-F1
#
_entry.id   AF-A0A8S3S4I6-F1
#
_cell.length_a   1.000
_cell.length_b   1.000
_cell.length_c   1.000
_cell.angle_alpha   90.00
_cell.angle_beta   90.00
_cell.angle_gamma   90.00
#
_symmetry.space_group_name_H-M   'P 1'
#
loop_
_entity.id
_entity.type
_entity.pdbx_description
1 polymer ?
#
loop_
_entity_poly.entity_id
_entity_poly.type
_entity_poly.pdbx_seq_one_letter_code
_entity_poly.pdbx_strand_id
1 'polypeptide(L)'
;MTNELRGRPAGNKVISEPLSSPNRILSIEETSCTKSAIKHIQFWFDSIHCFCKDTSTDHHLNPPVILVCTGTDKINKSDLKAREETFRKQINSIAWKNRTCNHKRKICFISNTEYCEDDFKDLKNEIAKIAKEMDYFAEKLPTRWIQLEIALSKLTNSKKINILSLKEVADLARHLGLIQKEKELFVFLNYQHQIGNIIFFKDISDYIILQPNWLVKCFRCLVCDNQPHKRNENWLCSIEMSELEFTGKLSENLIVQLFEKEPTLEFDKHKDHLLKVMEKFDIIIKPTLNRKSGDECQKSYYVPCMISHESKLDDIKNTFGVAESHCTPWLVIEFDFLPTAYFNHIMFNYIANYEVCEGRSGEPAIYCGKAVFWLDEDKSNILIICFSHNAISIQIWKWEVVTDDIYTNIIYELCNKIEQLIKDFGHNISYDIKAKCSLGNYADASGRISLHVQLHNIVQYRCEEHNIMHNTDNIIGTWLQPAIAESNIRQNMPHLNIFKQFRQ
;
A
#
# COMPACT_ATOMS: atom_id res chain seq x y z
N MET A 1 -27.82 -37.75 43.18
CA MET A 1 -29.08 -37.91 42.40
C MET A 1 -28.92 -37.09 41.13
N THR A 2 -28.51 -37.79 40.06
CA THR A 2 -29.15 -37.86 38.73
C THR A 2 -28.90 -36.59 37.89
N ASN A 3 -27.82 -36.55 37.10
CA ASN A 3 -27.71 -37.02 35.71
C ASN A 3 -28.86 -36.54 34.82
N GLU A 4 -28.53 -35.70 33.83
CA GLU A 4 -28.83 -36.02 32.42
C GLU A 4 -27.90 -35.26 31.46
N LEU A 5 -27.19 -36.07 30.66
CA LEU A 5 -26.32 -35.71 29.56
C LEU A 5 -27.13 -35.69 28.25
N ARG A 6 -27.00 -34.61 27.46
CA ARG A 6 -27.16 -34.57 25.99
C ARG A 6 -26.26 -33.40 25.52
N GLY A 7 -25.28 -33.47 24.63
CA GLY A 7 -24.93 -34.44 23.59
C GLY A 7 -25.05 -33.78 22.21
N ARG A 8 -23.90 -33.37 21.62
CA ARG A 8 -23.58 -32.99 20.20
C ARG A 8 -23.35 -31.49 19.91
N PRO A 9 -22.57 -31.14 18.86
CA PRO A 9 -21.28 -31.71 18.42
C PRO A 9 -20.19 -30.63 18.26
N ALA A 10 -18.94 -31.07 18.26
CA ALA A 10 -17.78 -30.25 17.93
C ALA A 10 -17.84 -29.79 16.46
N GLY A 11 -18.15 -28.51 16.24
CA GLY A 11 -17.90 -27.82 14.98
C GLY A 11 -16.55 -27.14 15.05
N ASN A 12 -15.59 -27.61 14.25
CA ASN A 12 -14.32 -26.92 14.02
C ASN A 12 -14.61 -25.52 13.45
N LYS A 13 -14.53 -24.51 14.31
CA LYS A 13 -14.51 -23.11 13.88
C LYS A 13 -13.13 -22.85 13.28
N VAL A 14 -13.06 -22.82 11.94
CA VAL A 14 -11.94 -22.22 11.23
C VAL A 14 -11.95 -20.73 11.58
N ILE A 15 -11.03 -20.33 12.46
CA ILE A 15 -10.79 -18.92 12.79
C ILE A 15 -10.02 -18.34 11.60
N SER A 16 -10.73 -17.66 10.70
CA SER A 16 -10.12 -16.76 9.73
C SER A 16 -9.64 -15.51 10.47
N GLU A 17 -8.33 -15.34 10.59
CA GLU A 17 -7.70 -14.12 11.11
C GLU A 17 -7.94 -12.96 10.12
N PRO A 18 -8.52 -11.82 10.55
CA PRO A 18 -8.65 -10.64 9.71
C PRO A 18 -7.35 -9.83 9.68
N LEU A 19 -7.08 -9.25 8.49
CA LEU A 19 -6.00 -8.31 8.21
C LEU A 19 -6.23 -7.01 8.97
N SER A 20 -5.70 -6.94 10.20
CA SER A 20 -5.54 -5.67 10.90
C SER A 20 -4.26 -4.98 10.42
N SER A 21 -4.33 -3.64 10.36
CA SER A 21 -3.19 -2.74 10.15
C SER A 21 -1.91 -3.23 10.86
N PRO A 22 -0.72 -3.09 10.25
CA PRO A 22 0.56 -3.46 10.88
C PRO A 22 0.82 -2.75 12.23
N ASN A 23 0.01 -1.76 12.60
CA ASN A 23 0.19 -0.94 13.80
C ASN A 23 -0.46 -1.47 15.09
N ARG A 24 -1.07 -2.67 15.12
CA ARG A 24 -1.49 -3.30 16.39
C ARG A 24 -0.50 -4.38 16.80
N ILE A 25 0.47 -3.99 17.65
CA ILE A 25 1.35 -4.91 18.37
C ILE A 25 0.48 -5.84 19.24
N LEU A 26 0.31 -7.08 18.80
CA LEU A 26 -0.32 -8.14 19.58
C LEU A 26 0.70 -8.67 20.59
N SER A 27 0.29 -8.76 21.86
CA SER A 27 0.98 -9.51 22.91
C SER A 27 0.94 -11.01 22.60
N ILE A 28 2.10 -11.69 22.57
CA ILE A 28 2.22 -13.09 22.15
C ILE A 28 2.74 -13.98 23.30
N GLU A 29 2.04 -15.10 23.55
CA GLU A 29 2.48 -16.20 24.42
C GLU A 29 3.59 -17.06 23.78
N GLU A 30 4.53 -17.54 24.60
CA GLU A 30 5.93 -17.82 24.23
C GLU A 30 6.20 -18.95 23.21
N THR A 31 5.28 -19.90 22.96
CA THR A 31 5.52 -21.02 22.01
C THR A 31 4.90 -20.82 20.61
N SER A 32 3.95 -19.89 20.43
CA SER A 32 3.43 -19.50 19.10
C SER A 32 4.28 -18.39 18.44
N CYS A 33 5.16 -17.78 19.24
CA CYS A 33 5.96 -16.61 18.90
C CYS A 33 6.94 -16.82 17.74
N THR A 34 7.63 -17.96 17.66
CA THR A 34 8.69 -18.15 16.65
C THR A 34 8.15 -18.32 15.22
N LYS A 35 7.04 -19.06 15.04
CA LYS A 35 6.39 -19.19 13.72
C LYS A 35 5.79 -17.85 13.26
N SER A 36 5.26 -17.06 14.20
CA SER A 36 4.77 -15.70 13.94
C SER A 36 5.91 -14.76 13.53
N ALA A 37 7.03 -14.78 14.26
CA ALA A 37 8.21 -13.97 13.95
C ALA A 37 8.80 -14.28 12.57
N ILE A 38 8.87 -15.56 12.19
CA ILE A 38 9.35 -15.98 10.88
C ILE A 38 8.44 -15.45 9.75
N LYS A 39 7.12 -15.55 9.90
CA LYS A 39 6.17 -14.98 8.94
C LYS A 39 6.31 -13.46 8.83
N HIS A 40 6.57 -12.79 9.95
CA HIS A 40 6.80 -11.35 9.96
C HIS A 40 8.10 -10.96 9.24
N ILE A 41 9.17 -11.71 9.45
CA ILE A 41 10.43 -11.53 8.73
C ILE A 41 10.21 -11.76 7.23
N GLN A 42 9.47 -12.80 6.84
CA GLN A 42 9.09 -13.03 5.44
C GLN A 42 8.40 -11.84 4.82
N PHE A 43 7.37 -11.33 5.48
CA PHE A 43 6.65 -10.16 5.02
C PHE A 43 7.59 -8.98 4.73
N TRP A 44 8.54 -8.69 5.63
CA TRP A 44 9.50 -7.59 5.42
C TRP A 44 10.50 -7.86 4.30
N PHE A 45 11.00 -9.09 4.17
CA PHE A 45 11.88 -9.46 3.06
C PHE A 45 11.16 -9.35 1.72
N ASP A 46 9.91 -9.80 1.62
CA ASP A 46 9.10 -9.67 0.41
C ASP A 46 8.80 -8.18 0.11
N SER A 47 8.46 -7.40 1.13
CA SER A 47 8.24 -5.95 1.01
C SER A 47 9.47 -5.22 0.46
N ILE A 48 10.66 -5.58 0.94
CA ILE A 48 11.93 -5.00 0.48
C ILE A 48 12.27 -5.51 -0.92
N HIS A 49 12.02 -6.79 -1.19
CA HIS A 49 12.27 -7.41 -2.50
C HIS A 49 11.45 -6.75 -3.60
N CYS A 50 10.27 -6.20 -3.30
CA CYS A 50 9.52 -5.39 -4.25
C CYS A 50 10.32 -4.21 -4.79
N PHE A 51 11.33 -3.68 -4.10
CA PHE A 51 12.18 -2.60 -4.60
C PHE A 51 13.44 -3.11 -5.35
N CYS A 52 13.58 -4.42 -5.51
CA CYS A 52 14.74 -5.04 -6.15
C CYS A 52 14.72 -4.80 -7.66
N LYS A 53 15.74 -4.11 -8.17
CA LYS A 53 15.97 -3.95 -9.61
C LYS A 53 17.01 -5.00 -10.00
N ASP A 54 16.57 -6.12 -10.57
CA ASP A 54 17.40 -7.30 -10.89
C ASP A 54 18.62 -6.96 -11.77
N THR A 55 19.73 -6.54 -11.15
CA THR A 55 20.98 -6.20 -11.86
C THR A 55 22.20 -6.98 -11.39
N SER A 56 22.11 -7.70 -10.26
CA SER A 56 23.24 -8.48 -9.76
C SER A 56 23.19 -9.92 -10.30
N THR A 57 24.17 -10.27 -11.13
CA THR A 57 24.48 -11.67 -11.49
C THR A 57 25.14 -12.45 -10.36
N ASP A 58 25.43 -11.78 -9.25
CA ASP A 58 26.04 -12.36 -8.06
C ASP A 58 24.97 -12.83 -7.07
N HIS A 59 25.32 -13.72 -6.14
CA HIS A 59 24.41 -14.36 -5.17
C HIS A 59 23.68 -13.38 -4.21
N HIS A 60 23.86 -12.08 -4.35
CA HIS A 60 23.45 -11.03 -3.43
C HIS A 60 22.62 -9.94 -4.12
N LEU A 61 21.37 -9.75 -3.70
CA LEU A 61 20.43 -8.78 -4.26
C LEU A 61 20.50 -7.40 -3.56
N ASN A 62 20.07 -6.37 -4.27
CA ASN A 62 19.89 -5.00 -3.76
C ASN A 62 18.39 -4.66 -3.68
N PRO A 63 17.93 -3.96 -2.62
CA PRO A 63 18.74 -3.37 -1.56
C PRO A 63 19.27 -4.41 -0.55
N PRO A 64 20.47 -4.21 0.00
CA PRO A 64 21.04 -5.10 1.00
C PRO A 64 20.32 -4.98 2.36
N VAL A 65 20.19 -6.09 3.07
CA VAL A 65 19.49 -6.17 4.37
C VAL A 65 20.41 -6.71 5.46
N ILE A 66 20.54 -5.98 6.55
CA ILE A 66 21.13 -6.46 7.80
C ILE A 66 19.98 -6.77 8.77
N LEU A 67 19.88 -8.01 9.23
CA LEU A 67 18.92 -8.39 10.26
C LEU A 67 19.55 -8.13 11.63
N VAL A 68 18.99 -7.16 12.37
CA VAL A 68 19.45 -6.84 13.73
C VAL A 68 18.44 -7.38 14.74
N CYS A 69 18.83 -8.43 15.45
CA CYS A 69 18.05 -9.05 16.50
C CYS A 69 18.39 -8.39 17.84
N THR A 70 17.46 -7.63 18.40
CA THR A 70 17.65 -6.88 19.65
C THR A 70 17.06 -7.61 20.86
N GLY A 71 17.45 -7.20 22.07
CA GLY A 71 16.88 -7.73 23.31
C GLY A 71 17.54 -9.02 23.82
N THR A 72 18.80 -9.27 23.44
CA THR A 72 19.56 -10.44 23.92
C THR A 72 19.78 -10.43 25.44
N ASP A 73 19.73 -9.26 26.06
CA ASP A 73 19.76 -9.07 27.51
C ASP A 73 18.57 -9.70 28.25
N LYS A 74 17.48 -9.97 27.55
CA LYS A 74 16.31 -10.67 28.11
C LYS A 74 16.44 -12.18 28.07
N ILE A 75 17.56 -12.71 27.56
CA ILE A 75 17.84 -14.13 27.44
C ILE A 75 18.90 -14.51 28.47
N ASN A 76 18.69 -15.64 29.15
CA ASN A 76 19.70 -16.19 30.05
C ASN A 76 21.03 -16.41 29.30
N LYS A 77 22.15 -15.93 29.87
CA LYS A 77 23.47 -16.01 29.23
C LYS A 77 23.90 -17.44 28.89
N SER A 78 23.45 -18.43 29.67
CA SER A 78 23.68 -19.87 29.41
C SER A 78 23.04 -20.35 28.10
N ASP A 79 21.92 -19.73 27.71
CA ASP A 79 21.08 -20.18 26.60
C ASP A 79 21.27 -19.30 25.35
N LEU A 80 21.90 -18.14 25.50
CA LEU A 80 22.03 -17.12 24.45
C LEU A 80 22.64 -17.71 23.17
N LYS A 81 23.82 -18.32 23.26
CA LYS A 81 24.50 -18.91 22.09
C LYS A 81 23.66 -19.99 21.40
N ALA A 82 23.01 -20.85 22.18
CA ALA A 82 22.15 -21.91 21.64
C ALA A 82 20.91 -21.33 20.94
N ARG A 83 20.31 -20.27 21.49
CA ARG A 83 19.18 -19.56 20.87
C ARG A 83 19.60 -18.83 19.61
N GLU A 84 20.74 -18.13 19.62
CA GLU A 84 21.28 -17.47 18.42
C GLU A 84 21.54 -18.47 17.29
N GLU A 85 22.17 -19.61 17.60
CA GLU A 85 22.44 -20.64 16.60
C GLU A 85 21.15 -21.28 16.07
N THR A 86 20.18 -21.54 16.96
CA THR A 86 18.85 -22.04 16.57
C THR A 86 18.15 -21.05 15.65
N PHE A 87 18.17 -19.76 15.98
CA PHE A 87 17.54 -18.72 15.18
C PHE A 87 18.24 -18.57 13.81
N ARG A 88 19.58 -18.57 13.78
CA ARG A 88 20.36 -18.57 12.52
C ARG A 88 19.99 -19.77 11.66
N LYS A 89 19.91 -20.97 12.23
CA LYS A 89 19.49 -22.19 11.52
C LYS A 89 18.08 -22.05 10.98
N GLN A 90 17.13 -21.54 11.77
CA GLN A 90 15.77 -21.31 11.32
C GLN A 90 15.71 -20.32 10.14
N ILE A 91 16.35 -19.15 10.26
CA ILE A 91 16.40 -18.14 9.19
C ILE A 91 17.04 -18.67 7.91
N ASN A 92 18.08 -19.51 8.04
CA ASN A 92 18.74 -20.13 6.90
C ASN A 92 17.96 -21.33 6.33
N SER A 93 17.19 -22.04 7.16
CA SER A 93 16.42 -23.23 6.76
C SER A 93 15.07 -22.90 6.15
N ILE A 94 14.57 -21.67 6.34
CA ILE A 94 13.41 -21.20 5.59
C ILE A 94 13.85 -21.23 4.13
N ALA A 95 13.32 -22.20 3.39
CA ALA A 95 13.38 -22.23 1.95
C ALA A 95 12.50 -21.08 1.46
N TRP A 96 13.08 -19.87 1.44
CA TRP A 96 12.43 -18.69 0.88
C TRP A 96 12.12 -19.06 -0.58
N LYS A 97 10.83 -19.26 -0.90
CA LYS A 97 10.38 -19.75 -2.22
C LYS A 97 10.85 -18.85 -3.38
N ASN A 98 11.24 -17.63 -3.07
CA ASN A 98 11.67 -16.59 -3.98
C ASN A 98 13.05 -16.10 -3.52
N ARG A 99 13.85 -15.58 -4.45
CA ARG A 99 15.25 -15.14 -4.25
C ARG A 99 15.48 -14.08 -3.15
N THR A 100 14.46 -13.72 -2.37
CA THR A 100 14.44 -12.66 -1.37
C THR A 100 15.51 -12.82 -0.28
N CYS A 101 15.91 -14.05 0.05
CA CYS A 101 16.98 -14.30 1.01
C CYS A 101 18.35 -13.75 0.58
N ASN A 102 18.56 -13.53 -0.72
CA ASN A 102 19.79 -12.98 -1.27
C ASN A 102 19.97 -11.49 -0.92
N HIS A 103 18.94 -10.80 -0.43
CA HIS A 103 19.07 -9.48 0.17
C HIS A 103 19.88 -9.51 1.47
N LYS A 104 19.79 -10.60 2.25
CA LYS A 104 20.45 -10.72 3.55
C LYS A 104 21.97 -10.67 3.39
N ARG A 105 22.61 -9.72 4.07
CA ARG A 105 24.07 -9.61 4.19
C ARG A 105 24.58 -10.18 5.50
N LYS A 106 23.89 -9.89 6.60
CA LYS A 106 24.32 -10.28 7.95
C LYS A 106 23.16 -10.42 8.92
N ILE A 107 23.38 -11.20 9.96
CA ILE A 107 22.53 -11.26 11.15
C ILE A 107 23.39 -10.87 12.36
N CYS A 108 22.98 -9.82 13.05
CA CYS A 108 23.62 -9.30 14.26
C CYS A 108 22.69 -9.50 15.46
N PHE A 109 23.26 -9.78 16.63
CA PHE A 109 22.53 -9.91 17.90
C PHE A 109 23.02 -8.81 18.84
N ILE A 110 22.11 -8.00 19.37
CA ILE A 110 22.46 -6.79 20.13
C ILE A 110 21.66 -6.74 21.44
N SER A 111 22.39 -6.44 22.52
CA SER A 111 21.79 -6.17 23.83
C SER A 111 21.24 -4.74 23.89
N ASN A 112 20.06 -4.57 24.48
CA ASN A 112 19.46 -3.25 24.63
C ASN A 112 20.00 -2.48 25.84
N THR A 113 20.63 -3.18 26.78
CA THR A 113 21.02 -2.63 28.08
C THR A 113 22.53 -2.70 28.32
N GLU A 114 23.20 -3.71 27.75
CA GLU A 114 24.65 -3.84 27.79
C GLU A 114 25.23 -3.22 26.51
N TYR A 115 25.90 -2.07 26.64
CA TYR A 115 26.66 -1.50 25.52
C TYR A 115 27.93 -2.33 25.31
N CYS A 116 27.90 -3.21 24.32
CA CYS A 116 29.07 -3.93 23.84
C CYS A 116 29.66 -3.16 22.65
N GLU A 117 30.83 -2.55 22.85
CA GLU A 117 31.51 -1.82 21.76
C GLU A 117 31.76 -2.72 20.54
N ASP A 118 32.09 -3.98 20.77
CA ASP A 118 32.39 -4.93 19.69
C ASP A 118 31.16 -5.23 18.82
N ASP A 119 29.98 -5.42 19.41
CA ASP A 119 28.74 -5.71 18.65
C ASP A 119 28.32 -4.51 17.79
N PHE A 120 28.37 -3.30 18.36
CA PHE A 120 28.05 -2.07 17.61
C PHE A 120 29.12 -1.73 16.58
N LYS A 121 30.39 -2.00 16.87
CA LYS A 121 31.50 -1.82 15.93
C LYS A 121 31.36 -2.76 14.75
N ASP A 122 30.98 -4.02 15.00
CA ASP A 122 30.73 -5.01 13.96
C ASP A 122 29.55 -4.60 13.04
N LEU A 123 28.46 -4.09 13.62
CA LEU A 123 27.34 -3.53 12.85
C LEU A 123 27.78 -2.30 12.03
N LYS A 124 28.50 -1.34 12.63
CA LYS A 124 29.00 -0.14 11.93
C LYS A 124 29.93 -0.49 10.77
N ASN A 125 30.82 -1.47 10.97
CA ASN A 125 31.73 -1.94 9.95
C ASN A 125 30.97 -2.58 8.78
N GLU A 126 29.94 -3.38 9.06
CA GLU A 126 29.11 -3.97 8.01
C GLU A 126 28.35 -2.91 7.22
N ILE A 127 27.74 -1.93 7.89
CA ILE A 127 27.07 -0.80 7.23
C ILE A 127 28.05 -0.04 6.32
N ALA A 128 29.26 0.26 6.83
CA ALA A 128 30.28 0.98 6.07
C ALA A 128 30.80 0.17 4.88
N LYS A 129 30.90 -1.17 5.01
CA LYS A 129 31.26 -2.07 3.92
C LYS A 129 30.18 -2.08 2.84
N ILE A 130 28.93 -2.33 3.22
CA ILE A 130 27.79 -2.33 2.29
C ILE A 130 27.67 -0.99 1.57
N ALA A 131 27.77 0.13 2.29
CA ALA A 131 27.68 1.46 1.69
C ALA A 131 28.72 1.69 0.59
N LYS A 132 29.94 1.14 0.71
CA LYS A 132 30.99 1.23 -0.30
C LYS A 132 30.75 0.31 -1.51
N GLU A 133 29.96 -0.74 -1.36
CA GLU A 133 29.59 -1.68 -2.43
C GLU A 133 28.44 -1.13 -3.29
N MET A 134 27.67 -0.15 -2.79
CA MET A 134 26.55 0.42 -3.52
C MET A 134 27.01 1.26 -4.72
N ASP A 135 26.36 1.08 -5.87
CA ASP A 135 26.71 1.75 -7.13
C ASP A 135 26.74 3.30 -7.01
N TYR A 136 25.82 3.87 -6.24
CA TYR A 136 25.71 5.32 -6.05
C TYR A 136 26.88 5.91 -5.24
N PHE A 137 27.64 5.10 -4.49
CA PHE A 137 28.74 5.60 -3.65
C PHE A 137 29.88 6.22 -4.47
N ALA A 138 30.10 5.72 -5.68
CA ALA A 138 31.12 6.21 -6.60
C ALA A 138 30.57 7.22 -7.64
N GLU A 139 29.31 7.64 -7.51
CA GLU A 139 28.68 8.56 -8.45
C GLU A 139 29.34 9.95 -8.40
N LYS A 140 29.68 10.49 -9.57
CA LYS A 140 30.32 11.80 -9.69
C LYS A 140 29.26 12.89 -9.71
N LEU A 141 29.17 13.66 -8.63
CA LEU A 141 28.28 14.82 -8.54
C LEU A 141 29.04 16.14 -8.74
N PRO A 142 28.40 17.18 -9.32
CA PRO A 142 28.98 18.51 -9.37
C PRO A 142 29.28 19.04 -7.97
N THR A 143 30.50 19.52 -7.71
CA THR A 143 30.90 20.06 -6.39
C THR A 143 29.97 21.18 -5.90
N ARG A 144 29.47 22.01 -6.81
CA ARG A 144 28.48 23.06 -6.53
C ARG A 144 27.16 22.55 -5.96
N TRP A 145 26.73 21.34 -6.32
CA TRP A 145 25.52 20.73 -5.76
C TRP A 145 25.72 20.38 -4.29
N ILE A 146 26.89 19.82 -3.94
CA ILE A 146 27.26 19.52 -2.56
C ILE A 146 27.30 20.81 -1.73
N GLN A 147 27.85 21.89 -2.28
CA GLN A 147 27.87 23.20 -1.60
C GLN A 147 26.47 23.76 -1.36
N LEU A 148 25.56 23.62 -2.33
CA LEU A 148 24.17 24.06 -2.19
C LEU A 148 23.42 23.20 -1.17
N GLU A 149 23.62 21.89 -1.20
CA GLU A 149 23.07 20.96 -0.21
C GLU A 149 23.50 21.35 1.21
N ILE A 150 24.80 21.58 1.44
CA ILE A 150 25.32 22.05 2.74
C ILE A 150 24.67 23.37 3.15
N ALA A 151 24.48 24.32 2.21
CA ALA A 151 23.84 25.59 2.49
C ALA A 151 22.37 25.41 2.92
N LEU A 152 21.62 24.53 2.24
CA LEU A 152 20.24 24.20 2.60
C LEU A 152 20.18 23.48 3.95
N SER A 153 21.05 22.51 4.21
CA SER A 153 21.13 21.81 5.52
C SER A 153 21.48 22.74 6.67
N LYS A 154 22.24 23.82 6.44
CA LYS A 154 22.49 24.84 7.48
C LYS A 154 21.21 25.61 7.83
N LEU A 155 20.36 25.91 6.85
CA LEU A 155 19.07 26.55 7.12
C LEU A 155 18.16 25.66 7.95
N THR A 156 18.12 24.36 7.66
CA THR A 156 17.30 23.40 8.43
C THR A 156 17.85 23.20 9.84
N ASN A 157 19.17 23.03 9.99
CA ASN A 157 19.78 22.72 11.29
C ASN A 157 19.86 23.93 12.22
N SER A 158 20.30 25.09 11.71
CA SER A 158 20.55 26.28 12.52
C SER A 158 19.33 27.18 12.67
N LYS A 159 18.52 27.32 11.61
CA LYS A 159 17.35 28.22 11.60
C LYS A 159 16.01 27.48 11.73
N LYS A 160 16.02 26.15 11.80
CA LYS A 160 14.82 25.29 11.89
C LYS A 160 13.82 25.51 10.75
N ILE A 161 14.31 25.93 9.58
CA ILE A 161 13.48 26.13 8.40
C ILE A 161 13.25 24.78 7.71
N ASN A 162 12.01 24.32 7.65
CA ASN A 162 11.66 23.01 7.07
C ASN A 162 11.19 23.09 5.61
N ILE A 163 10.75 24.26 5.18
CA ILE A 163 10.15 24.51 3.87
C ILE A 163 10.58 25.90 3.38
N LEU A 164 10.85 26.04 2.09
CA LEU A 164 11.18 27.30 1.42
C LEU A 164 10.43 27.41 0.11
N SER A 165 10.16 28.62 -0.35
CA SER A 165 9.70 28.83 -1.72
C SER A 165 10.81 28.50 -2.72
N LEU A 166 10.42 28.10 -3.93
CA LEU A 166 11.38 27.88 -5.02
C LEU A 166 12.21 29.14 -5.32
N LYS A 167 11.60 30.32 -5.18
CA LYS A 167 12.27 31.61 -5.36
C LYS A 167 13.39 31.81 -4.35
N GLU A 168 13.15 31.55 -3.06
CA GLU A 168 14.17 31.69 -2.02
C GLU A 168 15.36 30.75 -2.25
N VAL A 169 15.10 29.51 -2.70
CA VAL A 169 16.18 28.57 -3.04
C VAL A 169 16.95 29.03 -4.27
N ALA A 170 16.26 29.54 -5.30
CA ALA A 170 16.90 30.07 -6.50
C ALA A 170 17.77 31.31 -6.19
N ASP A 171 17.27 32.22 -5.36
CA ASP A 171 17.99 33.42 -4.95
C ASP A 171 19.21 33.06 -4.10
N LEU A 172 19.10 32.09 -3.18
CA LEU A 172 20.23 31.55 -2.42
C LEU A 172 21.31 30.97 -3.35
N ALA A 173 20.91 30.10 -4.29
CA ALA A 173 21.84 29.45 -5.20
C ALA A 173 22.56 30.46 -6.11
N ARG A 174 21.86 31.52 -6.55
CA ARG A 174 22.44 32.61 -7.34
C ARG A 174 23.37 33.49 -6.51
N HIS A 175 22.97 33.85 -5.30
CA HIS A 175 23.77 34.67 -4.38
C HIS A 175 25.11 34.01 -4.04
N LEU A 176 25.10 32.68 -3.84
CA LEU A 176 26.32 31.90 -3.58
C LEU A 176 27.12 31.59 -4.86
N GLY A 177 26.64 32.00 -6.04
CA GLY A 177 27.30 31.73 -7.33
C GLY A 177 27.32 30.25 -7.73
N LEU A 178 26.46 29.41 -7.14
CA LEU A 178 26.49 27.95 -7.31
C LEU A 178 25.72 27.51 -8.57
N ILE A 179 24.53 28.08 -8.77
CA ILE A 179 23.66 27.75 -9.90
C ILE A 179 23.13 29.04 -10.53
N GLN A 180 23.42 29.23 -11.81
CA GLN A 180 22.99 30.42 -12.57
C GLN A 180 21.78 30.16 -13.47
N LYS A 181 21.65 28.92 -13.97
CA LYS A 181 20.59 28.54 -14.90
C LYS A 181 19.47 27.82 -14.16
N GLU A 182 18.24 28.26 -14.35
CA GLU A 182 17.06 27.67 -13.73
C GLU A 182 16.89 26.17 -14.06
N LYS A 183 17.17 25.78 -15.31
CA LYS A 183 17.15 24.37 -15.73
C LYS A 183 18.04 23.49 -14.85
N GLU A 184 19.21 23.99 -14.46
CA GLU A 184 20.12 23.23 -13.62
C GLU A 184 19.60 23.11 -12.19
N LEU A 185 18.98 24.17 -11.66
CA LEU A 185 18.34 24.13 -10.33
C LEU A 185 17.26 23.05 -10.28
N PHE A 186 16.40 22.95 -11.30
CA PHE A 186 15.40 21.89 -11.36
C PHE A 186 16.01 20.48 -11.42
N VAL A 187 17.12 20.30 -12.13
CA VAL A 187 17.82 19.01 -12.17
C VAL A 187 18.38 18.67 -10.79
N PHE A 188 18.99 19.63 -10.10
CA PHE A 188 19.45 19.47 -8.71
C PHE A 188 18.30 19.10 -7.76
N LEU A 189 17.18 19.85 -7.81
CA LEU A 189 16.03 19.60 -6.94
C LEU A 189 15.39 18.23 -7.21
N ASN A 190 15.27 17.85 -8.49
CA ASN A 190 14.76 16.53 -8.85
C ASN A 190 15.69 15.42 -8.37
N TYR A 191 17.01 15.58 -8.51
CA TYR A 191 17.98 14.64 -7.99
C TYR A 191 17.85 14.47 -6.47
N GLN A 192 17.81 15.59 -5.72
CA GLN A 192 17.67 15.58 -4.26
C GLN A 192 16.32 14.99 -3.81
N HIS A 193 15.26 15.18 -4.61
CA HIS A 193 13.97 14.54 -4.38
C HIS A 193 14.02 13.02 -4.57
N GLN A 194 14.66 12.55 -5.63
CA GLN A 194 14.79 11.12 -5.93
C GLN A 194 15.57 10.36 -4.86
N ILE A 195 16.58 10.97 -4.25
CA ILE A 195 17.34 10.36 -3.14
C ILE A 195 16.68 10.59 -1.77
N GLY A 196 15.54 11.28 -1.72
CA GLY A 196 14.77 11.49 -0.49
C GLY A 196 15.36 12.50 0.49
N ASN A 197 16.28 13.37 0.05
CA ASN A 197 16.85 14.43 0.89
C ASN A 197 15.90 15.62 1.04
N ILE A 198 15.12 15.91 0.00
CA ILE A 198 14.08 16.95 -0.02
C ILE A 198 12.81 16.39 -0.66
N ILE A 199 11.68 17.07 -0.51
CA ILE A 199 10.48 16.79 -1.31
C ILE A 199 10.24 17.96 -2.25
N PHE A 200 10.18 17.66 -3.55
CA PHE A 200 9.94 18.64 -4.60
C PHE A 200 9.14 18.01 -5.73
N PHE A 201 8.01 18.62 -6.08
CA PHE A 201 7.18 18.23 -7.21
C PHE A 201 7.13 19.38 -8.21
N LYS A 202 7.53 19.09 -9.45
CA LYS A 202 7.66 20.11 -10.50
C LYS A 202 6.33 20.79 -10.86
N ASP A 203 5.23 20.08 -10.76
CA ASP A 203 3.89 20.57 -11.12
C ASP A 203 3.18 21.33 -9.98
N ILE A 204 3.73 21.29 -8.76
CA ILE A 204 3.32 22.12 -7.62
C ILE A 204 4.54 22.84 -7.02
N SER A 205 5.38 23.41 -7.89
CA SER A 205 6.74 23.86 -7.56
C SER A 205 6.86 25.13 -6.70
N ASP A 206 5.78 25.64 -6.12
CA ASP A 206 5.79 26.88 -5.34
C ASP A 206 6.75 26.79 -4.15
N TYR A 207 6.81 25.60 -3.53
CA TYR A 207 7.63 25.33 -2.36
C TYR A 207 8.44 24.03 -2.50
N ILE A 208 9.50 23.97 -1.70
CA ILE A 208 10.42 22.85 -1.55
C ILE A 208 10.48 22.52 -0.07
N ILE A 209 10.18 21.28 0.27
CA ILE A 209 10.29 20.79 1.65
C ILE A 209 11.71 20.28 1.86
N LEU A 210 12.48 21.00 2.68
CA LEU A 210 13.89 20.71 2.96
C LEU A 210 14.10 19.59 3.99
N GLN A 211 13.05 19.25 4.76
CA GLN A 211 13.10 18.22 5.79
C GLN A 211 11.95 17.23 5.61
N PRO A 212 12.17 16.10 4.91
CA PRO A 212 11.16 15.07 4.73
C PRO A 212 10.59 14.54 6.06
N ASN A 213 11.42 14.44 7.11
CA ASN A 213 10.96 14.04 8.44
C ASN A 213 9.96 15.03 9.06
N TRP A 214 10.05 16.33 8.74
CA TRP A 214 9.05 17.30 9.16
C TRP A 214 7.72 17.07 8.43
N LEU A 215 7.75 16.78 7.13
CA LEU A 215 6.55 16.41 6.38
C LEU A 215 5.89 15.14 6.93
N VAL A 216 6.69 14.13 7.31
CA VAL A 216 6.18 12.92 7.96
C VAL A 216 5.45 13.25 9.27
N LYS A 217 5.95 14.22 10.06
CA LYS A 217 5.21 14.69 11.25
C LYS A 217 3.87 15.31 10.86
N CYS A 218 3.83 16.12 9.79
CA CYS A 218 2.57 16.67 9.28
C CYS A 218 1.59 15.56 8.87
N PHE A 219 2.06 14.50 8.18
CA PHE A 219 1.20 13.36 7.84
C PHE A 219 0.68 12.66 9.09
N ARG A 220 1.56 12.44 10.09
CA ARG A 220 1.20 11.78 11.35
C ARG A 220 0.09 12.50 12.13
N CYS A 221 -0.02 13.83 12.04
CA CYS A 221 -1.14 14.56 12.62
C CYS A 221 -2.48 14.07 12.08
N LEU A 222 -2.54 13.67 10.80
CA LEU A 222 -3.76 13.18 10.15
C LEU A 222 -3.95 11.67 10.33
N VAL A 223 -2.89 10.87 10.17
CA VAL A 223 -3.02 9.40 10.04
C VAL A 223 -2.59 8.60 11.28
N CYS A 224 -1.98 9.23 12.29
CA CYS A 224 -1.39 8.52 13.42
C CYS A 224 -1.78 9.05 14.81
N ASP A 225 -2.48 10.18 14.93
CA ASP A 225 -2.82 10.76 16.25
C ASP A 225 -4.04 10.07 16.91
N ASN A 226 -4.22 8.77 16.64
CA ASN A 226 -5.24 7.89 17.22
C ASN A 226 -4.86 7.36 18.62
N GLN A 227 -4.02 8.08 19.36
CA GLN A 227 -3.68 7.67 20.72
C GLN A 227 -4.87 7.88 21.66
N PRO A 228 -5.45 6.82 22.25
CA PRO A 228 -6.63 6.92 23.12
C PRO A 228 -6.43 7.88 24.30
N HIS A 229 -5.18 8.03 24.75
CA HIS A 229 -4.79 8.86 25.89
C HIS A 229 -4.87 10.37 25.60
N LYS A 230 -4.85 10.78 24.32
CA LYS A 230 -4.99 12.18 23.89
C LYS A 230 -6.43 12.57 23.50
N ARG A 231 -7.37 11.61 23.44
CA ARG A 231 -8.79 11.86 23.11
C ARG A 231 -9.55 12.66 24.18
N ASN A 232 -8.94 12.89 25.35
CA ASN A 232 -9.61 13.47 26.52
C ASN A 232 -9.60 15.02 26.58
N GLU A 233 -9.04 15.73 25.61
CA GLU A 233 -8.91 17.20 25.69
C GLU A 233 -10.01 17.98 24.94
N ASN A 234 -10.65 17.40 23.90
CA ASN A 234 -11.75 18.05 23.17
C ASN A 234 -12.76 17.02 22.63
N TRP A 235 -13.99 17.05 23.14
CA TRP A 235 -15.11 16.18 22.75
C TRP A 235 -15.52 16.31 21.28
N LEU A 236 -15.48 17.51 20.69
CA LEU A 236 -15.85 17.69 19.28
C LEU A 236 -14.83 17.04 18.34
N CYS A 237 -13.54 17.19 18.67
CA CYS A 237 -12.46 16.53 17.97
C CYS A 237 -12.59 15.00 18.03
N SER A 238 -13.06 14.44 19.16
CA SER A 238 -13.21 12.98 19.30
C SER A 238 -14.38 12.42 18.47
N ILE A 239 -15.46 13.18 18.29
CA ILE A 239 -16.55 12.80 17.36
C ILE A 239 -16.06 12.82 15.92
N GLU A 240 -15.46 13.93 15.47
CA GLU A 240 -14.96 14.06 14.08
C GLU A 240 -13.89 13.00 13.76
N MET A 241 -13.03 12.66 14.73
CA MET A 241 -12.08 11.53 14.58
C MET A 241 -12.79 10.18 14.48
N SER A 242 -13.86 9.95 15.25
CA SER A 242 -14.63 8.71 15.16
C SER A 242 -15.35 8.61 13.82
N GLU A 243 -15.85 9.75 13.29
CA GLU A 243 -16.42 9.83 11.95
C GLU A 243 -15.38 9.53 10.87
N LEU A 244 -14.16 10.08 10.99
CA LEU A 244 -13.04 9.75 10.11
C LEU A 244 -12.69 8.25 10.15
N GLU A 245 -12.63 7.64 11.34
CA GLU A 245 -12.35 6.21 11.50
C GLU A 245 -13.44 5.31 10.91
N PHE A 246 -14.69 5.78 10.91
CA PHE A 246 -15.84 5.04 10.44
C PHE A 246 -16.10 5.21 8.94
N THR A 247 -16.02 6.44 8.44
CA THR A 247 -16.41 6.84 7.07
C THR A 247 -15.21 7.13 6.16
N GLY A 248 -14.03 7.37 6.73
CA GLY A 248 -12.87 7.87 6.01
C GLY A 248 -12.95 9.34 5.61
N LYS A 249 -14.04 10.06 5.94
CA LYS A 249 -14.18 11.49 5.62
C LYS A 249 -13.38 12.36 6.58
N LEU A 250 -12.53 13.21 6.02
CA LEU A 250 -11.72 14.20 6.72
C LEU A 250 -12.27 15.59 6.42
N SER A 251 -12.82 16.25 7.43
CA SER A 251 -13.32 17.63 7.33
C SER A 251 -12.17 18.64 7.41
N GLU A 252 -12.33 19.79 6.74
CA GLU A 252 -11.39 20.92 6.87
C GLU A 252 -11.22 21.38 8.33
N ASN A 253 -12.31 21.31 9.12
CA ASN A 253 -12.32 21.68 10.53
C ASN A 253 -11.45 20.73 11.37
N LEU A 254 -11.56 19.43 11.13
CA LEU A 254 -10.71 18.44 11.80
C LEU A 254 -9.23 18.62 11.43
N ILE A 255 -8.92 18.97 10.18
CA ILE A 255 -7.53 19.31 9.77
C ILE A 255 -6.99 20.45 10.63
N VAL A 256 -7.73 21.55 10.75
CA VAL A 256 -7.30 22.71 11.57
C VAL A 256 -7.06 22.28 13.02
N GLN A 257 -8.00 21.57 13.64
CA GLN A 257 -7.87 21.11 15.02
C GLN A 257 -6.67 20.17 15.25
N LEU A 258 -6.37 19.29 14.29
CA LEU A 258 -5.24 18.36 14.39
C LEU A 258 -3.89 19.09 14.32
N PHE A 259 -3.79 20.12 13.49
CA PHE A 259 -2.57 20.91 13.35
C PHE A 259 -2.40 21.97 14.45
N GLU A 260 -3.48 22.49 15.04
CA GLU A 260 -3.44 23.38 16.21
C GLU A 260 -2.75 22.72 17.42
N LYS A 261 -2.81 21.39 17.53
CA LYS A 261 -2.09 20.62 18.57
C LYS A 261 -0.58 20.59 18.36
N GLU A 262 -0.10 20.92 17.16
CA GLU A 262 1.31 20.87 16.78
C GLU A 262 1.76 22.21 16.15
N PRO A 263 1.75 23.33 16.91
CA PRO A 263 2.01 24.67 16.39
C PRO A 263 3.41 24.84 15.79
N THR A 264 4.35 23.98 16.18
CA THR A 264 5.73 23.97 15.66
C THR A 264 5.81 23.56 14.18
N LEU A 265 4.73 23.03 13.61
CA LEU A 265 4.67 22.63 12.21
C LEU A 265 4.33 23.79 11.27
N GLU A 266 3.96 24.97 11.76
CA GLU A 266 3.62 26.14 10.91
C GLU A 266 2.64 25.81 9.76
N PHE A 267 1.71 24.88 10.01
CA PHE A 267 0.84 24.32 8.96
C PHE A 267 0.05 25.40 8.23
N ASP A 268 -0.53 26.35 8.95
CA ASP A 268 -1.39 27.39 8.39
C ASP A 268 -0.69 28.23 7.32
N LYS A 269 0.62 28.48 7.47
CA LYS A 269 1.42 29.26 6.53
C LYS A 269 1.58 28.56 5.18
N HIS A 270 1.57 27.22 5.18
CA HIS A 270 1.85 26.39 4.01
C HIS A 270 0.73 25.41 3.67
N LYS A 271 -0.46 25.59 4.26
CA LYS A 271 -1.59 24.66 4.24
C LYS A 271 -1.94 24.17 2.83
N ASP A 272 -2.19 25.10 1.90
CA ASP A 272 -2.60 24.73 0.54
C ASP A 272 -1.54 23.92 -0.20
N HIS A 273 -0.26 24.22 0.01
CA HIS A 273 0.82 23.45 -0.58
C HIS A 273 0.96 22.07 0.08
N LEU A 274 0.84 21.99 1.42
CA LEU A 274 0.90 20.73 2.15
C LEU A 274 -0.24 19.79 1.78
N LEU A 275 -1.46 20.30 1.60
CA LEU A 275 -2.60 19.50 1.14
C LEU A 275 -2.35 18.95 -0.27
N LYS A 276 -1.83 19.76 -1.21
CA LYS A 276 -1.42 19.27 -2.55
C LYS A 276 -0.32 18.20 -2.46
N VAL A 277 0.65 18.36 -1.56
CA VAL A 277 1.69 17.35 -1.33
C VAL A 277 1.09 16.06 -0.75
N MET A 278 0.14 16.15 0.18
CA MET A 278 -0.58 14.99 0.71
C MET A 278 -1.39 14.26 -0.37
N GLU A 279 -2.03 15.00 -1.28
CA GLU A 279 -2.68 14.43 -2.47
C GLU A 279 -1.65 13.73 -3.36
N LYS A 280 -0.46 14.31 -3.59
CA LYS A 280 0.62 13.69 -4.39
C LYS A 280 1.14 12.38 -3.82
N PHE A 281 1.12 12.23 -2.50
CA PHE A 281 1.52 10.99 -1.83
C PHE A 281 0.36 10.00 -1.64
N ASP A 282 -0.82 10.29 -2.18
CA ASP A 282 -2.03 9.52 -1.94
C ASP A 282 -2.26 9.30 -0.43
N ILE A 283 -2.15 10.37 0.36
CA ILE A 283 -2.52 10.40 1.79
C ILE A 283 -3.96 10.88 1.97
N ILE A 284 -4.38 11.87 1.17
CA ILE A 284 -5.76 12.40 1.16
C ILE A 284 -6.28 12.48 -0.27
N ILE A 285 -7.60 12.31 -0.45
CA ILE A 285 -8.26 12.39 -1.76
C ILE A 285 -9.32 13.46 -1.72
N LYS A 286 -9.31 14.36 -2.70
CA LYS A 286 -10.46 15.21 -2.93
C LYS A 286 -11.42 14.53 -3.91
N PRO A 287 -12.69 14.25 -3.55
CA PRO A 287 -13.64 13.65 -4.47
C PRO A 287 -13.96 14.61 -5.64
N THR A 288 -13.76 14.15 -6.87
CA THR A 288 -13.85 15.01 -8.07
C THR A 288 -15.29 15.28 -8.51
N LEU A 289 -16.19 14.33 -8.30
CA LEU A 289 -17.57 14.35 -8.82
C LEU A 289 -18.56 15.17 -7.97
N ASN A 290 -18.21 15.53 -6.73
CA ASN A 290 -19.02 16.41 -5.87
C ASN A 290 -19.01 17.89 -6.31
N ARG A 291 -18.41 18.22 -7.48
CA ARG A 291 -18.43 19.58 -8.05
C ARG A 291 -19.74 19.97 -8.74
N LYS A 292 -20.67 19.02 -8.96
CA LYS A 292 -21.91 19.29 -9.73
C LYS A 292 -22.99 20.07 -8.95
N SER A 293 -22.90 20.16 -7.61
CA SER A 293 -23.75 21.05 -6.80
C SER A 293 -23.01 22.35 -6.55
N GLY A 294 -23.53 23.47 -7.04
CA GLY A 294 -23.01 24.83 -6.80
C GLY A 294 -23.08 25.31 -5.35
N ASP A 295 -23.17 24.40 -4.39
CA ASP A 295 -22.91 24.69 -2.99
C ASP A 295 -21.40 24.83 -2.79
N GLU A 296 -20.99 25.82 -2.01
CA GLU A 296 -19.68 25.90 -1.37
C GLU A 296 -19.53 24.76 -0.33
N CYS A 297 -19.78 23.52 -0.77
CA CYS A 297 -19.79 22.36 0.09
C CYS A 297 -18.38 22.21 0.66
N GLN A 298 -18.34 22.28 2.00
CA GLN A 298 -17.17 22.24 2.85
C GLN A 298 -16.10 21.31 2.27
N LYS A 299 -14.89 21.85 2.03
CA LYS A 299 -13.76 21.06 1.51
C LYS A 299 -13.59 19.83 2.42
N SER A 300 -13.90 18.66 1.88
CA SER A 300 -13.76 17.39 2.57
C SER A 300 -12.90 16.48 1.72
N TYR A 301 -12.12 15.65 2.40
CA TYR A 301 -11.23 14.68 1.79
C TYR A 301 -11.60 13.27 2.25
N TYR A 302 -11.19 12.26 1.49
CA TYR A 302 -11.18 10.88 1.95
C TYR A 302 -9.77 10.45 2.37
N VAL A 303 -9.68 9.66 3.43
CA VAL A 303 -8.44 9.06 3.95
C VAL A 303 -8.65 7.54 4.14
N PRO A 304 -8.63 6.75 3.06
CA PRO A 304 -8.93 5.32 3.09
C PRO A 304 -8.13 4.52 4.14
N CYS A 305 -6.88 4.91 4.41
CA CYS A 305 -6.03 4.21 5.37
C CYS A 305 -6.46 4.37 6.83
N MET A 306 -7.37 5.30 7.13
CA MET A 306 -7.92 5.53 8.48
C MET A 306 -9.20 4.74 8.75
N ILE A 307 -9.79 4.13 7.71
CA ILE A 307 -11.04 3.40 7.85
C ILE A 307 -10.79 2.11 8.60
N SER A 308 -11.39 2.02 9.79
CA SER A 308 -11.32 0.86 10.67
C SER A 308 -12.63 0.07 10.69
N HIS A 309 -13.70 0.63 10.13
CA HIS A 309 -14.99 -0.03 10.04
C HIS A 309 -14.93 -1.22 9.07
N GLU A 310 -15.05 -2.42 9.62
CA GLU A 310 -15.17 -3.65 8.85
C GLU A 310 -16.64 -3.98 8.59
N SER A 311 -16.94 -4.44 7.39
CA SER A 311 -18.25 -5.01 7.06
C SER A 311 -18.07 -6.29 6.24
N LYS A 312 -18.94 -7.26 6.50
CA LYS A 312 -19.00 -8.49 5.71
C LYS A 312 -19.61 -8.18 4.35
N LEU A 313 -19.16 -8.92 3.35
CA LEU A 313 -19.66 -8.74 1.98
C LEU A 313 -21.17 -8.90 1.88
N ASP A 314 -21.74 -9.86 2.61
CA ASP A 314 -23.20 -10.11 2.60
C ASP A 314 -24.00 -8.94 3.18
N ASP A 315 -23.47 -8.29 4.24
CA ASP A 315 -24.10 -7.11 4.83
C ASP A 315 -24.09 -5.92 3.84
N ILE A 316 -23.00 -5.78 3.09
CA ILE A 316 -22.89 -4.78 2.01
C ILE A 316 -23.90 -5.12 0.90
N LYS A 317 -23.96 -6.36 0.41
CA LYS A 317 -24.94 -6.78 -0.61
C LYS A 317 -26.38 -6.52 -0.17
N ASN A 318 -26.70 -6.83 1.08
CA ASN A 318 -28.01 -6.56 1.68
C ASN A 318 -28.32 -5.07 1.77
N THR A 319 -27.32 -4.23 2.00
CA THR A 319 -27.44 -2.76 2.01
C THR A 319 -27.92 -2.24 0.66
N PHE A 320 -27.38 -2.82 -0.43
CA PHE A 320 -27.70 -2.45 -1.80
C PHE A 320 -28.78 -3.32 -2.47
N GLY A 321 -29.44 -4.23 -1.74
CA GLY A 321 -30.54 -5.05 -2.29
C GLY A 321 -30.13 -5.94 -3.48
N VAL A 322 -28.85 -6.28 -3.61
CA VAL A 322 -28.33 -7.00 -4.77
C VAL A 322 -28.64 -8.49 -4.67
N ALA A 323 -29.38 -9.01 -5.64
CA ALA A 323 -29.58 -10.45 -5.78
C ALA A 323 -28.31 -11.14 -6.29
N GLU A 324 -28.04 -12.35 -5.81
CA GLU A 324 -26.89 -13.16 -6.22
C GLU A 324 -26.85 -13.42 -7.74
N SER A 325 -28.01 -13.55 -8.38
CA SER A 325 -28.17 -13.74 -9.82
C SER A 325 -27.73 -12.53 -10.65
N HIS A 326 -27.50 -11.37 -10.03
CA HIS A 326 -27.15 -10.13 -10.72
C HIS A 326 -25.68 -9.72 -10.49
N CYS A 327 -24.86 -10.65 -10.01
CA CYS A 327 -23.44 -10.44 -9.81
C CYS A 327 -22.62 -11.03 -10.96
N THR A 328 -21.68 -10.27 -11.50
CA THR A 328 -20.68 -10.83 -12.40
C THR A 328 -19.77 -11.82 -11.65
N PRO A 329 -19.08 -12.71 -12.36
CA PRO A 329 -17.94 -13.45 -11.80
C PRO A 329 -16.90 -12.48 -11.25
N TRP A 330 -16.18 -12.85 -10.19
CA TRP A 330 -15.08 -12.04 -9.67
C TRP A 330 -13.93 -12.03 -10.66
N LEU A 331 -13.40 -10.84 -10.95
CA LEU A 331 -12.07 -10.68 -11.51
C LEU A 331 -11.09 -10.51 -10.35
N VAL A 332 -9.98 -11.23 -10.39
CA VAL A 332 -8.98 -11.25 -9.30
C VAL A 332 -7.61 -10.96 -9.89
N ILE A 333 -6.99 -9.88 -9.47
CA ILE A 333 -5.57 -9.63 -9.71
C ILE A 333 -4.78 -10.21 -8.53
N GLU A 334 -4.08 -11.30 -8.75
CA GLU A 334 -3.29 -11.99 -7.73
C GLU A 334 -1.82 -11.67 -7.91
N PHE A 335 -1.20 -11.11 -6.88
CA PHE A 335 0.19 -10.71 -6.84
C PHE A 335 1.03 -11.79 -6.15
N ASP A 336 2.31 -11.91 -6.53
CA ASP A 336 3.25 -12.71 -5.73
C ASP A 336 3.45 -12.09 -4.34
N PHE A 337 3.43 -10.76 -4.26
CA PHE A 337 3.34 -9.99 -3.04
C PHE A 337 2.63 -8.65 -3.34
N LEU A 338 1.66 -8.28 -2.52
CA LEU A 338 0.95 -7.01 -2.63
C LEU A 338 1.42 -6.04 -1.53
N PRO A 339 2.17 -4.97 -1.86
CA PRO A 339 2.55 -3.96 -0.88
C PRO A 339 1.30 -3.34 -0.24
N THR A 340 1.32 -3.16 1.09
CA THR A 340 0.14 -2.66 1.83
C THR A 340 -0.36 -1.32 1.32
N ALA A 341 0.53 -0.45 0.81
CA ALA A 341 0.17 0.86 0.29
C ALA A 341 -0.58 0.81 -1.06
N TYR A 342 -0.42 -0.26 -1.87
CA TYR A 342 -1.06 -0.37 -3.18
C TYR A 342 -2.59 -0.33 -3.09
N PHE A 343 -3.14 -0.89 -2.01
CA PHE A 343 -4.56 -0.78 -1.71
C PHE A 343 -5.03 0.67 -1.76
N ASN A 344 -4.35 1.53 -1.00
CA ASN A 344 -4.69 2.93 -0.92
C ASN A 344 -4.54 3.57 -2.31
N HIS A 345 -3.40 3.43 -2.98
CA HIS A 345 -3.22 4.04 -4.32
C HIS A 345 -4.30 3.65 -5.35
N ILE A 346 -4.80 2.42 -5.30
CA ILE A 346 -5.87 1.96 -6.17
C ILE A 346 -7.21 2.54 -5.70
N MET A 347 -7.50 2.50 -4.41
CA MET A 347 -8.69 3.12 -3.83
C MET A 347 -8.78 4.62 -4.16
N PHE A 348 -7.64 5.31 -4.11
CA PHE A 348 -7.49 6.73 -4.48
C PHE A 348 -7.90 6.97 -5.93
N ASN A 349 -7.44 6.14 -6.86
CA ASN A 349 -7.83 6.22 -8.26
C ASN A 349 -9.35 6.09 -8.44
N TYR A 350 -9.96 5.11 -7.79
CA TYR A 350 -11.40 4.89 -7.94
C TYR A 350 -12.25 5.98 -7.26
N ILE A 351 -11.89 6.45 -6.08
CA ILE A 351 -12.58 7.58 -5.42
C ILE A 351 -12.44 8.87 -6.25
N ALA A 352 -11.32 9.07 -6.94
CA ALA A 352 -11.12 10.24 -7.79
C ALA A 352 -11.95 10.20 -9.08
N ASN A 353 -12.23 9.00 -9.61
CA ASN A 353 -12.86 8.81 -10.92
C ASN A 353 -14.34 8.40 -10.86
N TYR A 354 -14.80 7.81 -9.76
CA TYR A 354 -16.15 7.26 -9.62
C TYR A 354 -16.88 7.83 -8.40
N GLU A 355 -18.21 7.89 -8.48
CA GLU A 355 -19.04 8.31 -7.36
C GLU A 355 -19.10 7.18 -6.34
N VAL A 356 -18.69 7.47 -5.10
CA VAL A 356 -18.78 6.53 -3.98
C VAL A 356 -20.26 6.31 -3.65
N CYS A 357 -20.69 5.04 -3.58
CA CYS A 357 -22.05 4.73 -3.19
C CYS A 357 -22.32 5.13 -1.74
N GLU A 358 -23.59 5.37 -1.40
CA GLU A 358 -23.98 5.65 -0.02
C GLU A 358 -24.68 4.43 0.58
N GLY A 359 -24.38 4.16 1.86
CA GLY A 359 -25.08 3.18 2.66
C GLY A 359 -26.47 3.65 3.08
N ARG A 360 -27.15 2.85 3.91
CA ARG A 360 -28.55 3.11 4.29
C ARG A 360 -28.75 4.40 5.08
N SER A 361 -27.71 4.91 5.76
CA SER A 361 -27.77 6.12 6.56
C SER A 361 -27.08 7.32 5.88
N GLY A 362 -26.76 7.22 4.58
CA GLY A 362 -26.08 8.28 3.82
C GLY A 362 -24.57 8.33 4.04
N GLU A 363 -24.01 7.37 4.77
CA GLU A 363 -22.57 7.20 4.94
C GLU A 363 -21.92 6.70 3.65
N PRO A 364 -20.69 7.11 3.33
CA PRO A 364 -19.99 6.59 2.15
C PRO A 364 -19.72 5.09 2.33
N ALA A 365 -19.98 4.30 1.29
CA ALA A 365 -19.78 2.85 1.27
C ALA A 365 -18.31 2.48 1.02
N ILE A 366 -17.44 2.96 1.90
CA ILE A 366 -16.01 2.65 1.96
C ILE A 366 -15.75 1.99 3.31
N TYR A 367 -15.14 0.81 3.27
CA TYR A 367 -14.91 -0.05 4.42
C TYR A 367 -13.43 -0.45 4.48
N CYS A 368 -13.00 -1.01 5.60
CA CYS A 368 -11.66 -1.56 5.71
C CYS A 368 -11.45 -2.67 4.65
N GLY A 369 -10.57 -2.40 3.69
CA GLY A 369 -10.27 -3.30 2.57
C GLY A 369 -11.36 -3.44 1.50
N LYS A 370 -12.41 -2.61 1.49
CA LYS A 370 -13.49 -2.67 0.47
C LYS A 370 -14.04 -1.29 0.13
N ALA A 371 -14.54 -1.10 -1.08
CA ALA A 371 -15.33 0.07 -1.43
C ALA A 371 -16.32 -0.22 -2.55
N VAL A 372 -17.38 0.59 -2.59
CA VAL A 372 -18.51 0.44 -3.51
C VAL A 372 -18.71 1.74 -4.27
N PHE A 373 -18.81 1.66 -5.60
CA PHE A 373 -18.88 2.80 -6.51
C PHE A 373 -19.99 2.64 -7.53
N TRP A 374 -20.63 3.75 -7.92
CA TRP A 374 -21.50 3.79 -9.09
C TRP A 374 -20.64 3.80 -10.36
N LEU A 375 -20.95 2.91 -11.30
CA LEU A 375 -20.25 2.82 -12.59
C LEU A 375 -20.85 3.72 -13.67
N ASP A 376 -22.12 4.06 -13.52
CA ASP A 376 -22.92 4.78 -14.50
C ASP A 376 -23.70 5.93 -13.85
N GLU A 377 -24.11 6.88 -14.70
CA GLU A 377 -24.91 8.03 -14.26
C GLU A 377 -26.34 7.63 -13.89
N ASP A 378 -26.85 6.53 -14.47
CA ASP A 378 -28.20 6.01 -14.18
C ASP A 378 -28.27 5.15 -12.91
N LYS A 379 -27.12 4.89 -12.26
CA LYS A 379 -26.99 4.14 -11.01
C LYS A 379 -27.56 2.72 -11.13
N SER A 380 -27.39 2.11 -12.29
CA SER A 380 -27.85 0.75 -12.60
C SER A 380 -26.78 -0.32 -12.35
N ASN A 381 -25.49 0.04 -12.45
CA ASN A 381 -24.36 -0.84 -12.18
C ASN A 381 -23.49 -0.31 -11.02
N ILE A 382 -23.16 -1.22 -10.12
CA ILE A 382 -22.31 -0.97 -8.96
C ILE A 382 -21.01 -1.76 -9.11
N LEU A 383 -19.87 -1.09 -8.94
CA LEU A 383 -18.56 -1.73 -8.80
C LEU A 383 -18.25 -1.92 -7.32
N ILE A 384 -17.93 -3.15 -6.92
CA ILE A 384 -17.29 -3.42 -5.64
C ILE A 384 -15.82 -3.82 -5.86
N ILE A 385 -14.95 -3.21 -5.06
CA ILE A 385 -13.52 -3.55 -5.01
C ILE A 385 -13.22 -4.08 -3.62
N CYS A 386 -12.59 -5.24 -3.54
CA CYS A 386 -12.26 -5.95 -2.32
C CYS A 386 -10.78 -6.35 -2.32
N PHE A 387 -10.13 -6.22 -1.17
CA PHE A 387 -8.72 -6.54 -0.99
C PHE A 387 -8.56 -7.71 -0.03
N SER A 388 -7.68 -8.64 -0.38
CA SER A 388 -7.39 -9.83 0.44
C SER A 388 -5.95 -10.28 0.24
N HIS A 389 -5.19 -10.38 1.32
CA HIS A 389 -3.78 -10.85 1.35
C HIS A 389 -2.94 -10.31 0.17
N ASN A 390 -2.76 -11.10 -0.90
CA ASN A 390 -2.01 -10.73 -2.10
C ASN A 390 -2.91 -10.57 -3.34
N ALA A 391 -4.17 -10.20 -3.17
CA ALA A 391 -5.13 -10.14 -4.26
C ALA A 391 -6.08 -8.96 -4.15
N ILE A 392 -6.43 -8.43 -5.32
CA ILE A 392 -7.43 -7.39 -5.52
C ILE A 392 -8.55 -8.01 -6.35
N SER A 393 -9.73 -8.08 -5.76
CA SER A 393 -10.89 -8.71 -6.36
C SER A 393 -11.93 -7.65 -6.67
N ILE A 394 -12.46 -7.65 -7.90
CA ILE A 394 -13.55 -6.76 -8.29
C ILE A 394 -14.74 -7.56 -8.82
N GLN A 395 -15.93 -7.04 -8.59
CA GLN A 395 -17.19 -7.61 -9.08
C GLN A 395 -18.15 -6.46 -9.40
N ILE A 396 -19.03 -6.71 -10.36
CA ILE A 396 -20.06 -5.77 -10.75
C ILE A 396 -21.41 -6.33 -10.35
N TRP A 397 -22.22 -5.49 -9.72
CA TRP A 397 -23.58 -5.80 -9.29
C TRP A 397 -24.56 -5.01 -10.15
N LYS A 398 -25.55 -5.70 -10.68
CA LYS A 398 -26.56 -5.12 -11.56
C LYS A 398 -27.93 -5.07 -10.88
N TRP A 399 -28.69 -4.02 -11.16
CA TRP A 399 -30.11 -3.97 -10.78
C TRP A 399 -31.01 -4.63 -11.83
N GLU A 400 -30.66 -4.53 -13.11
CA GLU A 400 -31.38 -5.16 -14.22
C GLU A 400 -30.58 -6.31 -14.87
N VAL A 401 -31.29 -7.34 -15.32
CA VAL A 401 -30.71 -8.48 -16.05
C VAL A 401 -30.49 -8.07 -17.51
N VAL A 402 -29.50 -7.21 -17.77
CA VAL A 402 -29.00 -6.96 -19.12
C VAL A 402 -27.83 -7.90 -19.37
N THR A 403 -27.99 -8.77 -20.37
CA THR A 403 -27.19 -9.99 -20.57
C THR A 403 -25.89 -9.79 -21.34
N ASP A 404 -25.57 -8.60 -21.84
CA ASP A 404 -24.47 -8.42 -22.81
C ASP A 404 -23.47 -7.29 -22.48
N ASP A 405 -23.47 -6.76 -21.25
CA ASP A 405 -22.48 -5.73 -20.89
C ASP A 405 -21.09 -6.34 -20.68
N ILE A 406 -20.10 -5.75 -21.34
CA ILE A 406 -18.72 -6.20 -21.29
C ILE A 406 -17.87 -5.14 -20.62
N TYR A 407 -17.25 -5.49 -19.49
CA TYR A 407 -16.57 -4.54 -18.61
C TYR A 407 -15.05 -4.49 -18.80
N THR A 408 -14.57 -4.78 -20.02
CA THR A 408 -13.14 -4.82 -20.33
C THR A 408 -12.42 -3.51 -20.00
N ASN A 409 -13.11 -2.36 -20.10
CA ASN A 409 -12.53 -1.06 -19.75
C ASN A 409 -12.10 -0.98 -18.27
N ILE A 410 -12.85 -1.58 -17.34
CA ILE A 410 -12.50 -1.60 -15.92
C ILE A 410 -11.22 -2.40 -15.68
N ILE A 411 -11.04 -3.50 -16.42
CA ILE A 411 -9.81 -4.31 -16.37
C ILE A 411 -8.62 -3.50 -16.86
N TYR A 412 -8.78 -2.82 -18.00
CA TYR A 412 -7.73 -1.99 -18.56
C TYR A 412 -7.37 -0.84 -17.62
N GLU A 413 -8.35 -0.18 -17.00
CA GLU A 413 -8.10 0.86 -16.02
C GLU A 413 -7.31 0.33 -14.83
N LEU A 414 -7.75 -0.77 -14.22
CA LEU A 414 -7.09 -1.37 -13.06
C LEU A 414 -5.65 -1.80 -13.39
N CYS A 415 -5.46 -2.49 -14.51
CA CYS A 415 -4.14 -2.95 -14.95
C CYS A 415 -3.23 -1.75 -15.27
N ASN A 416 -3.72 -0.74 -16.00
CA ASN A 416 -2.94 0.46 -16.30
C ASN A 416 -2.52 1.18 -15.02
N LYS A 417 -3.41 1.26 -14.01
CA LYS A 417 -3.07 1.85 -12.71
C LYS A 417 -2.02 1.02 -11.98
N ILE A 418 -2.13 -0.30 -11.97
CA ILE A 418 -1.12 -1.20 -11.36
C ILE A 418 0.24 -1.02 -12.04
N GLU A 419 0.28 -1.06 -13.38
CA GLU A 419 1.49 -0.86 -14.17
C GLU A 419 2.12 0.52 -13.94
N GLN A 420 1.29 1.55 -13.83
CA GLN A 420 1.74 2.87 -13.44
C GLN A 420 2.38 2.86 -12.04
N LEU A 421 1.75 2.22 -11.04
CA LEU A 421 2.32 2.12 -9.69
C LEU A 421 3.64 1.33 -9.68
N ILE A 422 3.72 0.23 -10.42
CA ILE A 422 4.95 -0.55 -10.58
C ILE A 422 6.07 0.35 -11.12
N LYS A 423 5.77 1.15 -12.15
CA LYS A 423 6.72 2.09 -12.76
C LYS A 423 7.10 3.23 -11.82
N ASP A 424 6.12 3.87 -11.20
CA ASP A 424 6.30 5.08 -10.38
C ASP A 424 7.12 4.77 -9.12
N PHE A 425 6.88 3.61 -8.49
CA PHE A 425 7.67 3.14 -7.35
C PHE A 425 8.93 2.37 -7.76
N GLY A 426 9.09 2.06 -9.05
CA GLY A 426 10.17 1.22 -9.57
C GLY A 426 10.19 -0.16 -8.93
N HIS A 427 9.01 -0.71 -8.64
CA HIS A 427 8.86 -2.01 -8.02
C HIS A 427 9.06 -3.16 -9.02
N ASN A 428 9.52 -4.31 -8.53
CA ASN A 428 9.59 -5.58 -9.25
C ASN A 428 8.55 -6.52 -8.65
N ILE A 429 7.32 -6.41 -9.15
CA ILE A 429 6.18 -7.20 -8.69
C ILE A 429 5.52 -7.82 -9.91
N SER A 430 5.28 -9.12 -9.84
CA SER A 430 4.47 -9.87 -10.79
C SER A 430 3.07 -10.09 -10.26
N TYR A 431 2.13 -10.17 -11.20
CA TYR A 431 0.75 -10.51 -10.92
C TYR A 431 0.14 -11.34 -12.06
N ASP A 432 -0.85 -12.14 -11.70
CA ASP A 432 -1.69 -12.91 -12.60
C ASP A 432 -3.13 -12.39 -12.56
N ILE A 433 -3.79 -12.40 -13.71
CA ILE A 433 -5.22 -12.12 -13.81
C ILE A 433 -5.98 -13.44 -13.75
N LYS A 434 -6.86 -13.54 -12.78
CA LYS A 434 -7.68 -14.72 -12.49
C LYS A 434 -9.15 -14.35 -12.48
N ALA A 435 -10.00 -15.36 -12.60
CA ALA A 435 -11.43 -15.22 -12.40
C ALA A 435 -11.94 -16.24 -11.38
N LYS A 436 -13.04 -15.92 -10.73
CA LYS A 436 -13.70 -16.77 -9.74
C LYS A 436 -15.22 -16.64 -9.86
N CYS A 437 -15.96 -17.71 -9.52
CA CYS A 437 -17.42 -17.72 -9.66
C CYS A 437 -18.07 -16.56 -8.87
N SER A 438 -19.22 -16.07 -9.31
CA SER A 438 -19.90 -14.90 -8.72
C SER A 438 -20.27 -15.05 -7.23
N LEU A 439 -20.55 -16.28 -6.79
CA LEU A 439 -20.83 -16.64 -5.40
C LEU A 439 -19.56 -16.89 -4.57
N GLY A 440 -18.40 -16.84 -5.21
CA GLY A 440 -17.09 -17.07 -4.62
C GLY A 440 -16.80 -16.17 -3.44
N ASN A 441 -16.17 -16.73 -2.39
CA ASN A 441 -15.58 -15.88 -1.37
C ASN A 441 -14.35 -15.18 -1.97
N TYR A 442 -14.41 -13.85 -2.15
CA TYR A 442 -13.34 -13.08 -2.77
C TYR A 442 -11.98 -13.27 -2.06
N ALA A 443 -11.99 -13.50 -0.75
CA ALA A 443 -10.80 -13.62 0.08
C ALA A 443 -10.14 -15.00 0.01
N ASP A 444 -10.89 -16.03 -0.39
CA ASP A 444 -10.35 -17.38 -0.54
C ASP A 444 -9.64 -17.51 -1.91
N ALA A 445 -8.47 -18.14 -1.90
CA ALA A 445 -7.71 -18.48 -3.09
C ALA A 445 -8.29 -19.70 -3.82
N SER A 446 -9.04 -20.54 -3.12
CA SER A 446 -9.67 -21.72 -3.72
C SER A 446 -10.63 -21.30 -4.84
N GLY A 447 -10.67 -22.12 -5.88
CA GLY A 447 -11.54 -21.92 -7.01
C GLY A 447 -11.19 -20.75 -7.96
N ARG A 448 -10.01 -20.10 -7.80
CA ARG A 448 -9.49 -19.11 -8.75
C ARG A 448 -8.91 -19.78 -9.99
N ILE A 449 -9.30 -19.29 -11.17
CA ILE A 449 -8.88 -19.82 -12.47
C ILE A 449 -8.01 -18.76 -13.15
N SER A 450 -6.81 -19.13 -13.62
CA SER A 450 -5.97 -18.20 -14.40
C SER A 450 -6.59 -17.95 -15.76
N LEU A 451 -6.75 -16.68 -16.14
CA LEU A 451 -7.23 -16.29 -17.46
C LEU A 451 -6.17 -16.56 -18.56
N HIS A 452 -4.89 -16.72 -18.19
CA HIS A 452 -3.78 -16.94 -19.14
C HIS A 452 -3.62 -18.42 -19.57
N VAL A 453 -3.88 -19.38 -18.68
CA VAL A 453 -3.36 -20.75 -18.84
C VAL A 453 -4.39 -21.75 -19.39
N GLN A 454 -5.68 -21.49 -19.31
CA GLN A 454 -6.65 -22.61 -19.36
C GLN A 454 -7.77 -22.57 -20.40
N LEU A 455 -8.00 -21.48 -21.14
CA LEU A 455 -9.36 -21.25 -21.61
C LEU A 455 -9.60 -21.29 -23.12
N HIS A 456 -8.60 -21.65 -23.93
CA HIS A 456 -8.86 -21.98 -25.34
C HIS A 456 -9.52 -23.36 -25.55
N ASN A 457 -9.53 -24.24 -24.54
CA ASN A 457 -9.97 -25.65 -24.69
C ASN A 457 -10.92 -26.17 -23.59
N ILE A 458 -11.30 -25.36 -22.58
CA ILE A 458 -12.14 -25.81 -21.47
C ILE A 458 -13.49 -25.08 -21.53
N VAL A 459 -14.54 -25.81 -21.91
CA VAL A 459 -15.92 -25.28 -22.00
C VAL A 459 -16.57 -25.14 -20.62
N GLN A 460 -16.16 -25.98 -19.66
CA GLN A 460 -16.73 -26.00 -18.31
C GLN A 460 -15.67 -26.19 -17.24
N TYR A 461 -15.82 -25.50 -16.13
CA TYR A 461 -14.94 -25.58 -14.97
C TYR A 461 -15.75 -25.89 -13.70
N ARG A 462 -15.22 -26.76 -12.83
CA ARG A 462 -15.83 -27.08 -11.54
C ARG A 462 -15.30 -26.13 -10.47
N CYS A 463 -16.17 -25.30 -9.90
CA CYS A 463 -15.83 -24.52 -8.72
C CYS A 463 -15.69 -25.45 -7.50
N GLU A 464 -14.51 -25.48 -6.90
CA GLU A 464 -14.22 -26.31 -5.73
C GLU A 464 -14.96 -25.83 -4.46
N GLU A 465 -15.22 -24.53 -4.34
CA GLU A 465 -15.92 -23.96 -3.18
C GLU A 465 -17.38 -24.40 -3.09
N HIS A 466 -18.08 -24.35 -4.21
CA HIS A 466 -19.52 -24.63 -4.27
C HIS A 466 -19.86 -25.98 -4.88
N ASN A 467 -18.84 -26.66 -5.43
CA ASN A 467 -18.99 -27.94 -6.11
C ASN A 467 -19.92 -27.89 -7.35
N ILE A 468 -19.95 -26.74 -8.04
CA ILE A 468 -20.82 -26.45 -9.21
C ILE A 468 -19.99 -26.35 -10.49
N MET A 469 -20.53 -26.83 -11.61
CA MET A 469 -19.95 -26.63 -12.94
C MET A 469 -20.39 -25.27 -13.52
N HIS A 470 -19.42 -24.45 -13.91
CA HIS A 470 -19.65 -23.18 -14.59
C HIS A 470 -19.22 -23.28 -16.05
N ASN A 471 -19.93 -22.58 -16.95
CA ASN A 471 -19.45 -22.36 -18.30
C ASN A 471 -18.35 -21.29 -18.28
N THR A 472 -17.20 -21.62 -18.87
CA THR A 472 -16.06 -20.72 -19.03
C THR A 472 -16.43 -19.43 -19.77
N ASP A 473 -17.28 -19.51 -20.79
CA ASP A 473 -17.70 -18.35 -21.60
C ASP A 473 -18.45 -17.32 -20.76
N ASN A 474 -19.22 -17.76 -19.76
CA ASN A 474 -19.92 -16.84 -18.85
C ASN A 474 -18.95 -16.12 -17.91
N ILE A 475 -17.83 -16.78 -17.55
CA ILE A 475 -16.79 -16.21 -16.70
C ILE A 475 -15.93 -15.22 -17.46
N ILE A 476 -15.51 -15.57 -18.67
CA ILE A 476 -14.62 -14.74 -19.49
C ILE A 476 -15.38 -13.67 -20.24
N GLY A 477 -16.49 -14.01 -20.88
CA GLY A 477 -17.23 -13.13 -21.79
C GLY A 477 -17.72 -11.85 -21.12
N THR A 478 -17.96 -11.88 -19.82
CA THR A 478 -18.31 -10.71 -19.00
C THR A 478 -17.14 -9.70 -18.90
N TRP A 479 -15.91 -10.19 -18.94
CA TRP A 479 -14.68 -9.44 -18.64
C TRP A 479 -13.86 -9.15 -19.90
N LEU A 480 -13.79 -10.07 -20.87
CA LEU A 480 -12.96 -9.99 -22.07
C LEU A 480 -13.79 -10.22 -23.35
N GLN A 481 -13.70 -9.30 -24.31
CA GLN A 481 -14.18 -9.55 -25.67
C GLN A 481 -13.23 -10.49 -26.44
N PRO A 482 -13.71 -11.59 -27.06
CA PRO A 482 -12.88 -12.49 -27.85
C PRO A 482 -12.15 -11.82 -29.03
N ALA A 483 -12.73 -10.77 -29.63
CA ALA A 483 -12.19 -10.10 -30.82
C ALA A 483 -11.15 -8.99 -30.51
N ILE A 484 -11.10 -8.48 -29.27
CA ILE A 484 -10.20 -7.38 -28.86
C ILE A 484 -8.98 -7.89 -28.07
N ALA A 485 -9.09 -9.09 -27.49
CA ALA A 485 -8.04 -9.71 -26.67
C ALA A 485 -6.73 -9.97 -27.45
N GLU A 486 -6.76 -10.23 -28.75
CA GLU A 486 -5.54 -10.55 -29.50
C GLU A 486 -4.74 -9.32 -29.97
N SER A 487 -5.42 -8.22 -30.35
CA SER A 487 -4.74 -7.04 -30.93
C SER A 487 -4.30 -6.03 -29.88
N ASN A 488 -5.10 -5.78 -28.84
CA ASN A 488 -4.84 -4.70 -27.88
C ASN A 488 -3.94 -5.13 -26.71
N ILE A 489 -4.00 -6.39 -26.31
CA ILE A 489 -3.06 -6.96 -25.32
C ILE A 489 -1.63 -6.94 -25.87
N ARG A 490 -1.46 -7.21 -27.18
CA ARG A 490 -0.15 -7.11 -27.86
C ARG A 490 0.39 -5.68 -27.99
N GLN A 491 -0.47 -4.67 -28.07
CA GLN A 491 -0.06 -3.27 -28.25
C GLN A 491 0.13 -2.51 -26.93
N ASN A 492 -0.70 -2.74 -25.92
CA ASN A 492 -0.72 -1.93 -24.70
C ASN A 492 -0.14 -2.63 -23.46
N MET A 493 0.06 -3.95 -23.48
CA MET A 493 0.63 -4.72 -22.37
C MET A 493 1.68 -5.73 -22.88
N PRO A 494 2.83 -5.26 -23.41
CA PRO A 494 3.77 -6.10 -24.16
C PRO A 494 4.54 -7.14 -23.32
N HIS A 495 4.59 -6.99 -21.99
CA HIS A 495 5.15 -7.95 -21.02
C HIS A 495 4.14 -9.00 -20.57
N LEU A 496 2.86 -8.65 -20.53
CA LEU A 496 1.71 -9.56 -20.48
C LEU A 496 1.47 -10.19 -21.86
N ASN A 497 2.53 -10.60 -22.55
CA ASN A 497 2.43 -11.15 -23.89
C ASN A 497 1.76 -12.53 -23.85
N ILE A 498 0.42 -12.54 -23.73
CA ILE A 498 -0.47 -13.71 -23.62
C ILE A 498 -0.22 -14.73 -24.75
N PHE A 499 0.51 -14.35 -25.80
CA PHE A 499 0.77 -15.16 -26.98
C PHE A 499 2.26 -15.39 -27.35
N LYS A 500 3.26 -14.97 -26.54
CA LYS A 500 4.69 -15.15 -26.93
C LYS A 500 5.34 -16.49 -26.57
N GLN A 501 4.69 -17.39 -25.83
CA GLN A 501 5.23 -18.75 -25.61
C GLN A 501 4.88 -19.78 -26.71
N PHE A 502 4.28 -19.36 -27.83
CA PHE A 502 3.86 -20.29 -28.90
C PHE A 502 4.58 -20.08 -30.24
N ARG A 503 5.91 -19.98 -30.20
CA ARG A 503 6.77 -20.42 -31.33
C ARG A 503 8.07 -21.02 -30.81
N GLN A 504 7.98 -22.24 -30.29
CA GLN A 504 8.93 -23.33 -30.56
C GLN A 504 8.28 -24.67 -30.23
#